data_AF-A0A5C3NG29-F1
#
_entry.id   AF-A0A5C3NG29-F1
#
_cell.length_a   1.000
_cell.length_b   1.000
_cell.length_c   1.000
_cell.angle_alpha   90.00
_cell.angle_beta   90.00
_cell.angle_gamma   90.00
#
_symmetry.space_group_name_H-M   'P 1'
#
loop_
_entity.id
_entity.type
_entity.pdbx_description
1 polymer ?
#
loop_
_entity_poly.entity_id
_entity_poly.type
_entity_poly.pdbx_seq_one_letter_code
_entity_poly.pdbx_strand_id
1 'polypeptide(L)'
;MQRNRRSSLRLGIFICSLVCAILAAIIGLPGVWISTGRPTNHDRILAEWGIPLTLPLSYLQDVPFDKSYSRLMLPASERIGEPDITAVILNWSRFSNVVLIASLLCKPELDSVISQVFIWNNNPKPIDLTDFAATACSAEKLRIYNSPANILFQARFMACAQSSTPYCFTQDDDYLIRPEIIRALRRRMAGLPVAKTIHLLPPHEHLSSQLREVHSANGALHTSFAWLGHGTMFPRSYSEEFLELLHGLNFTFEEMTMADNYFSVLKNEVPEVWFDQGIELGGGQPFTAGTEGDLRNRRHITRAAQYLDAVVNCEAPPCLPSASGERRVPYINTASLRNASSTNIVRAACAGVTCLLETNIRILLPQTAHIVDSAQAMLSVEERNAEMIGVDGKEHYLSHALSLAVDGRPLSSFISPDDARTGDFIHLDLLDALTPETSALEMVFFVDAGTEQILQHCSFQSSVNGIHWVQSGQELRCLDTSFEQDHHILRECYGSVPARIGTGGGVQHVRAFLQRSVDKQWRIHEVWVRGTTSV
;
A
#
# COMPACT_ATOMS: atom_id res chain seq x y z
N MET A 1 -66.09 48.86 17.14
CA MET A 1 -64.65 48.71 17.41
C MET A 1 -64.12 47.48 16.68
N GLN A 2 -63.76 47.64 15.40
CA GLN A 2 -63.21 46.57 14.56
C GLN A 2 -62.20 47.20 13.59
N ARG A 3 -60.92 47.16 13.96
CA ARG A 3 -59.75 47.31 13.08
C ARG A 3 -58.52 46.81 13.85
N ASN A 4 -57.62 46.09 13.16
CA ASN A 4 -56.32 45.55 13.60
C ASN A 4 -56.24 44.05 13.97
N ARG A 5 -56.52 43.14 13.04
CA ARG A 5 -56.02 41.74 13.13
C ARG A 5 -55.60 41.08 11.81
N ARG A 6 -55.25 41.85 10.77
CA ARG A 6 -54.84 41.28 9.46
C ARG A 6 -53.40 41.57 9.01
N SER A 7 -52.58 42.30 9.78
CA SER A 7 -51.20 42.61 9.39
C SER A 7 -50.12 41.68 9.96
N SER A 8 -50.37 40.93 11.05
CA SER A 8 -49.33 40.10 11.68
C SER A 8 -49.11 38.73 11.01
N LEU A 9 -50.13 38.19 10.32
CA LEU A 9 -50.02 36.85 9.73
C LEU A 9 -49.21 36.82 8.43
N ARG A 10 -49.15 37.93 7.67
CA ARG A 10 -48.38 38.02 6.43
C ARG A 10 -46.88 38.23 6.64
N LEU A 11 -46.50 38.85 7.76
CA LEU A 11 -45.09 39.06 8.10
C LEU A 11 -44.44 37.76 8.62
N GLY A 12 -45.17 36.97 9.41
CA GLY A 12 -44.66 35.68 9.91
C GLY A 12 -44.39 34.65 8.81
N ILE A 13 -45.24 34.59 7.78
CA ILE A 13 -45.05 33.69 6.65
C ILE A 13 -43.84 34.13 5.80
N PHE A 14 -43.66 35.44 5.58
CA PHE A 14 -42.52 35.95 4.80
C PHE A 14 -41.17 35.71 5.49
N ILE A 15 -41.11 35.86 6.82
CA ILE A 15 -39.89 35.60 7.60
C ILE A 15 -39.56 34.10 7.58
N CYS A 16 -40.55 33.22 7.71
CA CYS A 16 -40.33 31.78 7.69
C CYS A 16 -39.81 31.31 6.31
N SER A 17 -40.38 31.82 5.22
CA SER A 17 -39.92 31.52 3.85
C SER A 17 -38.51 32.02 3.58
N LEU A 18 -38.16 33.21 4.09
CA LEU A 18 -36.82 33.78 3.92
C LEU A 18 -35.77 33.01 4.71
N VAL A 19 -36.10 32.57 5.94
CA VAL A 19 -35.23 31.75 6.77
C VAL A 19 -35.01 30.37 6.14
N CYS A 20 -36.06 29.73 5.60
CA CYS A 20 -35.92 28.46 4.88
C CYS A 20 -35.11 28.60 3.59
N ALA A 21 -35.27 29.70 2.85
CA ALA A 21 -34.50 29.94 1.63
C ALA A 21 -33.01 30.22 1.92
N ILE A 22 -32.70 30.92 3.02
CA ILE A 22 -31.32 31.14 3.46
C ILE A 22 -30.69 29.84 3.97
N LEU A 23 -31.43 29.01 4.72
CA LEU A 23 -30.96 27.68 5.15
C LEU A 23 -30.71 26.74 3.95
N ALA A 24 -31.59 26.74 2.95
CA ALA A 24 -31.39 25.97 1.73
C ALA A 24 -30.19 26.46 0.90
N ALA A 25 -29.91 27.77 0.90
CA ALA A 25 -28.74 28.34 0.23
C ALA A 25 -27.43 28.06 0.98
N ILE A 26 -27.45 27.95 2.33
CA ILE A 26 -26.29 27.57 3.14
C ILE A 26 -25.99 26.07 2.99
N ILE A 27 -27.01 25.23 2.84
CA ILE A 27 -26.86 23.77 2.67
C ILE A 27 -26.54 23.40 1.21
N GLY A 28 -26.93 24.24 0.23
CA GLY A 28 -26.77 23.99 -1.21
C GLY A 28 -25.48 24.53 -1.84
N LEU A 29 -24.59 25.17 -1.09
CA LEU A 29 -23.26 25.50 -1.59
C LEU A 29 -22.41 24.20 -1.57
N PRO A 30 -21.71 23.85 -2.65
CA PRO A 30 -20.67 22.81 -2.61
C PRO A 30 -19.54 23.35 -1.73
N GLY A 31 -19.70 23.15 -0.43
CA GLY A 31 -18.75 23.57 0.58
C GLY A 31 -17.49 22.72 0.43
N VAL A 32 -16.37 23.40 0.22
CA VAL A 32 -15.06 22.89 0.63
C VAL A 32 -15.19 22.58 2.13
N TRP A 33 -15.36 21.30 2.46
CA TRP A 33 -15.36 20.81 3.83
C TRP A 33 -13.95 20.98 4.39
N ILE A 34 -13.62 22.17 4.86
CA ILE A 34 -12.56 22.33 5.84
C ILE A 34 -13.15 21.85 7.15
N SER A 35 -12.95 20.56 7.45
CA SER A 35 -13.24 19.98 8.76
C SER A 35 -12.53 20.84 9.81
N THR A 36 -13.30 21.65 10.53
CA THR A 36 -12.85 22.34 11.75
C THR A 36 -13.02 21.43 12.99
N GLY A 37 -13.10 20.12 12.76
CA GLY A 37 -13.19 19.12 13.82
C GLY A 37 -11.95 19.16 14.71
N ARG A 38 -12.16 18.98 16.02
CA ARG A 38 -11.03 18.73 16.94
C ARG A 38 -10.22 17.54 16.40
N PRO A 39 -8.88 17.57 16.49
CA PRO A 39 -8.05 16.43 16.13
C PRO A 39 -8.56 15.18 16.84
N THR A 40 -8.74 14.10 16.11
CA THR A 40 -9.10 12.81 16.70
C THR A 40 -7.94 12.32 17.57
N ASN A 41 -8.19 11.37 18.49
CA ASN A 41 -7.11 10.79 19.30
C ASN A 41 -6.01 10.16 18.43
N HIS A 42 -6.39 9.63 17.26
CA HIS A 42 -5.47 9.11 16.27
C HIS A 42 -4.58 10.21 15.65
N ASP A 43 -5.15 11.36 15.30
CA ASP A 43 -4.36 12.45 14.69
C ASP A 43 -3.30 12.97 15.67
N ARG A 44 -3.60 12.93 16.98
CA ARG A 44 -2.63 13.23 18.03
C ARG A 44 -1.50 12.20 18.10
N ILE A 45 -1.81 10.91 18.03
CA ILE A 45 -0.80 9.83 18.06
C ILE A 45 0.13 9.95 16.84
N LEU A 46 -0.42 10.16 15.64
CA LEU A 46 0.39 10.36 14.44
C LEU A 46 1.30 11.58 14.57
N ALA A 47 0.78 12.69 15.08
CA ALA A 47 1.57 13.90 15.32
C ALA A 47 2.67 13.68 16.38
N GLU A 48 2.39 12.94 17.46
CA GLU A 48 3.36 12.57 18.49
C GLU A 48 4.50 11.70 17.94
N TRP A 49 4.24 10.92 16.88
CA TRP A 49 5.25 10.11 16.18
C TRP A 49 5.95 10.85 15.04
N GLY A 50 5.73 12.16 14.91
CA GLY A 50 6.32 12.97 13.84
C GLY A 50 5.86 12.53 12.46
N ILE A 51 4.65 11.97 12.36
CA ILE A 51 4.03 11.63 11.08
C ILE A 51 3.16 12.81 10.68
N PRO A 52 3.48 13.51 9.58
CA PRO A 52 2.73 14.68 9.16
C PRO A 52 1.29 14.29 8.79
N LEU A 53 0.34 14.98 9.42
CA LEU A 53 -1.10 14.86 9.12
C LEU A 53 -1.44 15.48 7.76
N THR A 54 -0.74 16.57 7.41
CA THR A 54 -0.88 17.25 6.13
C THR A 54 0.50 17.41 5.51
N LEU A 55 0.62 17.00 4.25
CA LEU A 55 1.85 17.16 3.51
C LEU A 55 1.93 18.55 2.86
N PRO A 56 3.10 19.21 2.88
CA PRO A 56 3.23 20.56 2.35
C PRO A 56 3.08 20.55 0.82
N LEU A 57 2.38 21.54 0.26
CA LEU A 57 2.29 21.72 -1.20
C LEU A 57 3.67 21.98 -1.85
N SER A 58 4.55 22.62 -1.09
CA SER A 58 5.91 23.00 -1.46
C SER A 58 6.75 23.22 -0.20
N TYR A 59 8.06 23.05 -0.33
CA TYR A 59 9.07 23.32 0.69
C TYR A 59 9.72 24.71 0.56
N LEU A 60 9.25 25.56 -0.36
CA LEU A 60 9.75 26.91 -0.57
C LEU A 60 9.14 27.89 0.45
N GLN A 61 9.97 28.70 1.13
CA GLN A 61 9.51 29.60 2.20
C GLN A 61 8.85 30.92 1.70
N ASP A 62 9.16 31.37 0.48
CA ASP A 62 8.77 32.71 0.00
C ASP A 62 8.17 32.75 -1.41
N VAL A 63 7.75 31.61 -1.95
CA VAL A 63 7.07 31.60 -3.26
C VAL A 63 5.58 31.74 -3.03
N PRO A 64 4.95 32.85 -3.47
CA PRO A 64 3.49 32.95 -3.47
C PRO A 64 2.96 31.93 -4.47
N PHE A 65 2.67 30.72 -3.99
CA PHE A 65 1.92 29.77 -4.76
C PHE A 65 0.54 30.36 -5.01
N ASP A 66 0.12 30.29 -6.28
CA ASP A 66 -1.27 30.57 -6.59
C ASP A 66 -2.12 29.65 -5.72
N LYS A 67 -3.10 30.22 -5.02
CA LYS A 67 -4.01 29.48 -4.13
C LYS A 67 -4.81 28.40 -4.87
N SER A 68 -4.74 28.39 -6.20
CA SER A 68 -5.29 27.37 -7.08
C SER A 68 -4.51 26.06 -7.09
N TYR A 69 -3.24 26.03 -6.66
CA TYR A 69 -2.47 24.78 -6.59
C TYR A 69 -2.87 23.94 -5.37
N SER A 70 -3.02 22.65 -5.60
CA SER A 70 -3.16 21.65 -4.54
C SER A 70 -2.27 20.45 -4.86
N ARG A 71 -1.86 19.70 -3.82
CA ARG A 71 -1.48 18.30 -4.04
C ARG A 71 -2.73 17.66 -4.60
N LEU A 72 -2.66 17.13 -5.82
CA LEU A 72 -3.85 16.59 -6.46
C LEU A 72 -4.20 15.28 -5.75
N MET A 73 -5.13 15.42 -4.81
CA MET A 73 -5.56 14.38 -3.86
C MET A 73 -6.97 13.87 -4.14
N LEU A 74 -7.70 14.52 -5.04
CA LEU A 74 -9.12 14.28 -5.24
C LEU A 74 -9.35 13.59 -6.59
N PRO A 75 -9.72 12.30 -6.59
CA PRO A 75 -10.15 11.65 -7.81
C PRO A 75 -11.36 12.40 -8.41
N ALA A 76 -11.52 12.33 -9.74
CA ALA A 76 -12.61 13.00 -10.49
C ALA A 76 -14.03 12.66 -10.02
N SER A 77 -14.15 11.60 -9.23
CA SER A 77 -15.30 11.18 -8.47
C SER A 77 -14.79 10.00 -7.66
N GLU A 78 -14.97 9.97 -6.34
CA GLU A 78 -15.13 8.66 -5.72
C GLU A 78 -16.32 8.04 -6.46
N ARG A 79 -16.06 7.15 -7.41
CA ARG A 79 -17.12 6.21 -7.81
C ARG A 79 -17.43 5.49 -6.52
N ILE A 80 -18.56 5.86 -5.92
CA ILE A 80 -19.13 5.22 -4.74
C ILE A 80 -19.53 3.82 -5.23
N GLY A 81 -18.53 2.95 -5.36
CA GLY A 81 -18.74 1.53 -5.43
C GLY A 81 -19.25 1.09 -4.06
N GLU A 82 -20.03 0.02 -4.03
CA GLU A 82 -20.32 -0.63 -2.77
C GLU A 82 -19.01 -1.08 -2.15
N PRO A 83 -18.80 -0.85 -0.84
CA PRO A 83 -17.59 -1.31 -0.17
C PRO A 83 -17.52 -2.84 -0.24
N ASP A 84 -16.36 -3.35 -0.61
CA ASP A 84 -16.19 -4.74 -1.02
C ASP A 84 -14.93 -5.39 -0.40
N ILE A 85 -14.45 -4.81 0.71
CA ILE A 85 -13.39 -5.35 1.55
C ILE A 85 -13.92 -5.72 2.92
N THR A 86 -13.53 -6.88 3.43
CA THR A 86 -13.52 -7.15 4.87
C THR A 86 -12.11 -6.96 5.41
N ALA A 87 -11.93 -6.05 6.35
CA ALA A 87 -10.69 -5.90 7.09
C ALA A 87 -10.66 -6.88 8.27
N VAL A 88 -9.69 -7.77 8.33
CA VAL A 88 -9.54 -8.81 9.35
C VAL A 88 -8.38 -8.46 10.28
N ILE A 89 -8.66 -8.40 11.58
CA ILE A 89 -7.68 -8.08 12.62
C ILE A 89 -7.67 -9.19 13.66
N LEU A 90 -6.48 -9.68 13.98
CA LEU A 90 -6.31 -10.70 15.01
C LEU A 90 -6.05 -10.03 16.36
N ASN A 91 -6.78 -10.44 17.39
CA ASN A 91 -6.52 -10.01 18.76
C ASN A 91 -5.94 -11.16 19.57
N TRP A 92 -4.76 -10.94 20.18
CA TRP A 92 -4.21 -11.85 21.18
C TRP A 92 -3.69 -11.10 22.41
N SER A 93 -2.75 -10.18 22.27
CA SER A 93 -2.04 -9.61 23.42
C SER A 93 -2.12 -8.10 23.54
N ARG A 94 -2.37 -7.37 22.45
CA ARG A 94 -2.31 -5.89 22.43
C ARG A 94 -3.68 -5.30 22.12
N PHE A 95 -4.66 -5.59 22.97
CA PHE A 95 -6.05 -5.20 22.71
C PHE A 95 -6.23 -3.69 22.47
N SER A 96 -5.46 -2.83 23.14
CA SER A 96 -5.49 -1.38 22.89
C SER A 96 -5.12 -1.01 21.45
N ASN A 97 -4.18 -1.74 20.84
CA ASN A 97 -3.77 -1.53 19.46
C ASN A 97 -4.89 -1.98 18.52
N VAL A 98 -5.56 -3.10 18.81
CA VAL A 98 -6.73 -3.57 18.05
C VAL A 98 -7.86 -2.54 18.07
N VAL A 99 -8.13 -1.90 19.21
CA VAL A 99 -9.13 -0.82 19.32
C VAL A 99 -8.73 0.40 18.48
N LEU A 100 -7.46 0.80 18.53
CA LEU A 100 -6.94 1.91 17.72
C LEU A 100 -7.06 1.61 16.21
N ILE A 101 -6.65 0.42 15.80
CA ILE A 101 -6.74 -0.07 14.43
C ILE A 101 -8.20 -0.08 13.97
N ALA A 102 -9.11 -0.64 14.75
CA ALA A 102 -10.54 -0.67 14.41
C ALA A 102 -11.11 0.75 14.26
N SER A 103 -10.70 1.70 15.11
CA SER A 103 -11.08 3.11 14.97
C SER A 103 -10.62 3.71 13.64
N LEU A 104 -9.43 3.36 13.16
CA LEU A 104 -8.93 3.80 11.86
C LEU A 104 -9.72 3.18 10.71
N LEU A 105 -9.96 1.86 10.76
CA LEU A 105 -10.66 1.13 9.70
C LEU A 105 -12.15 1.51 9.58
N CYS A 106 -12.75 2.05 10.65
CA CYS A 106 -14.12 2.53 10.66
C CYS A 106 -14.25 4.04 10.40
N LYS A 107 -13.17 4.72 10.04
CA LYS A 107 -13.22 6.14 9.64
C LYS A 107 -14.07 6.31 8.36
N PRO A 108 -14.79 7.46 8.20
CA PRO A 108 -15.61 7.74 7.02
C PRO A 108 -14.85 7.64 5.69
N GLU A 109 -13.56 7.95 5.71
CA GLU A 109 -12.65 7.81 4.57
C GLU A 109 -12.58 6.36 4.03
N LEU A 110 -12.94 5.35 4.81
CA LEU A 110 -12.92 3.96 4.37
C LEU A 110 -14.32 3.39 4.17
N ASP A 111 -15.39 4.18 4.25
CA ASP A 111 -16.77 3.69 4.07
C ASP A 111 -17.06 3.24 2.64
N SER A 112 -16.37 3.79 1.64
CA SER A 112 -16.48 3.38 0.23
C SER A 112 -15.58 2.19 -0.14
N VAL A 113 -14.80 1.68 0.82
CA VAL A 113 -13.82 0.60 0.59
C VAL A 113 -14.06 -0.59 1.53
N ILE A 114 -14.16 -0.35 2.83
CA ILE A 114 -14.32 -1.37 3.87
C ILE A 114 -15.80 -1.53 4.20
N SER A 115 -16.31 -2.72 3.92
CA SER A 115 -17.70 -3.12 4.20
C SER A 115 -17.83 -3.59 5.65
N GLN A 116 -16.82 -4.34 6.12
CA GLN A 116 -16.81 -4.95 7.44
C GLN A 116 -15.41 -4.90 8.05
N VAL A 117 -15.34 -4.65 9.36
CA VAL A 117 -14.16 -4.88 10.19
C VAL A 117 -14.43 -6.12 11.04
N PHE A 118 -13.70 -7.19 10.76
CA PHE A 118 -13.82 -8.48 11.43
C PHE A 118 -12.66 -8.64 12.41
N ILE A 119 -12.98 -8.56 13.70
CA ILE A 119 -12.04 -8.86 14.79
C ILE A 119 -12.13 -10.35 15.16
N TRP A 120 -11.05 -11.08 14.96
CA TRP A 120 -10.91 -12.44 15.44
C TRP A 120 -10.14 -12.45 16.76
N ASN A 121 -10.84 -12.72 17.86
CA ASN A 121 -10.25 -12.76 19.18
C ASN A 121 -9.72 -14.15 19.50
N ASN A 122 -8.40 -14.30 19.47
CA ASN A 122 -7.70 -15.48 19.96
C ASN A 122 -7.48 -15.44 21.49
N ASN A 123 -7.66 -14.29 22.16
CA ASN A 123 -7.44 -14.15 23.61
C ASN A 123 -8.54 -14.91 24.40
N PRO A 124 -8.20 -15.65 25.47
CA PRO A 124 -9.19 -16.34 26.31
C PRO A 124 -10.18 -15.41 27.00
N LYS A 125 -9.84 -14.13 27.18
CA LYS A 125 -10.76 -13.10 27.65
C LYS A 125 -11.67 -12.68 26.48
N PRO A 126 -12.98 -12.93 26.56
CA PRO A 126 -13.90 -12.52 25.52
C PRO A 126 -13.98 -11.00 25.45
N ILE A 127 -14.23 -10.49 24.24
CA ILE A 127 -14.49 -9.09 23.94
C ILE A 127 -15.85 -8.95 23.24
N ASP A 128 -16.46 -7.78 23.33
CA ASP A 128 -17.73 -7.46 22.69
C ASP A 128 -17.76 -6.04 22.11
N LEU A 129 -18.89 -5.63 21.55
CA LEU A 129 -19.04 -4.33 20.89
C LEU A 129 -18.83 -3.15 21.85
N THR A 130 -19.07 -3.33 23.15
CA THR A 130 -18.90 -2.26 24.14
C THR A 130 -17.44 -1.91 24.36
N ASP A 131 -16.53 -2.87 24.20
CA ASP A 131 -15.09 -2.61 24.25
C ASP A 131 -14.61 -1.69 23.11
N PHE A 132 -15.39 -1.59 22.02
CA PHE A 132 -15.11 -0.74 20.86
C PHE A 132 -15.96 0.53 20.81
N ALA A 133 -16.70 0.86 21.88
CA ALA A 133 -17.61 2.01 21.89
C ALA A 133 -16.90 3.36 21.57
N ALA A 134 -15.60 3.46 21.85
CA ALA A 134 -14.78 4.66 21.57
C ALA A 134 -14.31 4.78 20.11
N THR A 135 -14.49 3.75 19.28
CA THR A 135 -13.97 3.71 17.90
C THR A 135 -14.86 4.39 16.87
N ALA A 136 -16.07 4.78 17.26
CA ALA A 136 -17.16 5.22 16.38
C ALA A 136 -17.57 4.18 15.30
N CYS A 137 -17.08 2.94 15.38
CA CYS A 137 -17.47 1.88 14.47
C CYS A 137 -18.92 1.47 14.73
N SER A 138 -19.74 1.43 13.68
CA SER A 138 -21.13 0.98 13.81
C SER A 138 -21.18 -0.53 14.11
N ALA A 139 -22.24 -0.95 14.82
CA ALA A 139 -22.49 -2.38 15.08
C ALA A 139 -22.75 -3.18 13.78
N GLU A 140 -23.10 -2.51 12.69
CA GLU A 140 -23.29 -3.14 11.38
C GLU A 140 -21.95 -3.39 10.66
N LYS A 141 -20.98 -2.49 10.85
CA LYS A 141 -19.64 -2.58 10.25
C LYS A 141 -18.70 -3.48 11.07
N LEU A 142 -18.85 -3.53 12.40
CA LEU A 142 -17.98 -4.29 13.29
C LEU A 142 -18.52 -5.70 13.57
N ARG A 143 -17.72 -6.72 13.22
CA ARG A 143 -17.99 -8.13 13.56
C ARG A 143 -16.90 -8.64 14.49
N ILE A 144 -17.30 -9.34 15.55
CA ILE A 144 -16.40 -9.93 16.53
C ILE A 144 -16.63 -11.44 16.59
N TYR A 145 -15.56 -12.22 16.54
CA TYR A 145 -15.57 -13.66 16.81
C TYR A 145 -14.63 -13.98 17.97
N ASN A 146 -15.19 -14.50 19.07
CA ASN A 146 -14.41 -14.99 20.20
C ASN A 146 -14.06 -16.46 19.97
N SER A 147 -12.80 -16.73 19.62
CA SER A 147 -12.33 -18.08 19.33
C SER A 147 -12.24 -18.90 20.62
N PRO A 148 -12.66 -20.19 20.61
CA PRO A 148 -12.55 -21.05 21.77
C PRO A 148 -11.10 -21.42 22.12
N ALA A 149 -10.16 -21.24 21.18
CA ALA A 149 -8.74 -21.49 21.35
C ALA A 149 -7.91 -20.51 20.51
N ASN A 150 -6.64 -20.34 20.86
CA ASN A 150 -5.71 -19.57 20.05
C ASN A 150 -5.27 -20.41 18.84
N ILE A 151 -5.82 -20.10 17.66
CA ILE A 151 -5.45 -20.75 16.39
C ILE A 151 -4.42 -19.95 15.58
N LEU A 152 -3.78 -18.98 16.23
CA LEU A 152 -2.72 -18.13 15.68
C LEU A 152 -3.11 -17.54 14.32
N PHE A 153 -2.29 -17.78 13.30
CA PHE A 153 -2.37 -17.15 11.99
C PHE A 153 -3.46 -17.75 11.09
N GLN A 154 -3.89 -19.00 11.37
CA GLN A 154 -5.00 -19.63 10.64
C GLN A 154 -6.27 -18.77 10.67
N ALA A 155 -6.47 -18.04 11.78
CA ALA A 155 -7.61 -17.17 12.01
C ALA A 155 -7.88 -16.19 10.87
N ARG A 156 -6.84 -15.59 10.26
CA ARG A 156 -7.05 -14.57 9.22
C ARG A 156 -7.68 -15.15 7.95
N PHE A 157 -7.27 -16.37 7.58
CA PHE A 157 -7.81 -17.09 6.43
C PHE A 157 -9.23 -17.59 6.70
N MET A 158 -9.49 -18.08 7.92
CA MET A 158 -10.84 -18.50 8.31
C MET A 158 -11.82 -17.33 8.33
N ALA A 159 -11.43 -16.20 8.90
CA ALA A 159 -12.26 -14.98 8.93
C ALA A 159 -12.53 -14.48 7.51
N CYS A 160 -11.50 -14.45 6.66
CA CYS A 160 -11.64 -14.04 5.27
C CYS A 160 -12.58 -14.98 4.50
N ALA A 161 -12.36 -16.29 4.54
CA ALA A 161 -13.22 -17.27 3.86
C ALA A 161 -14.69 -17.21 4.33
N GLN A 162 -14.94 -16.81 5.58
CA GLN A 162 -16.30 -16.63 6.13
C GLN A 162 -16.93 -15.26 5.82
N SER A 163 -16.21 -14.38 5.13
CA SER A 163 -16.69 -13.04 4.79
C SER A 163 -17.54 -13.04 3.52
N SER A 164 -18.44 -12.08 3.39
CA SER A 164 -19.30 -11.93 2.20
C SER A 164 -18.65 -11.13 1.08
N THR A 165 -17.59 -10.39 1.37
CA THR A 165 -16.91 -9.49 0.43
C THR A 165 -15.94 -10.25 -0.50
N PRO A 166 -15.71 -9.75 -1.72
CA PRO A 166 -14.77 -10.37 -2.66
C PRO A 166 -13.30 -10.23 -2.26
N TYR A 167 -12.94 -9.24 -1.45
CA TYR A 167 -11.57 -9.02 -0.99
C TYR A 167 -11.48 -8.99 0.53
N CYS A 168 -10.28 -9.33 1.01
CA CYS A 168 -9.89 -9.20 2.41
C CYS A 168 -8.65 -8.34 2.53
N PHE A 169 -8.60 -7.53 3.57
CA PHE A 169 -7.40 -6.84 4.03
C PHE A 169 -7.04 -7.40 5.41
N THR A 170 -5.82 -7.86 5.62
CA THR A 170 -5.38 -8.39 6.93
C THR A 170 -4.22 -7.56 7.47
N GLN A 171 -4.19 -7.31 8.76
CA GLN A 171 -3.01 -6.81 9.48
C GLN A 171 -3.01 -7.32 10.93
N ASP A 172 -1.84 -7.34 11.54
CA ASP A 172 -1.59 -7.73 12.93
C ASP A 172 -1.78 -6.51 13.87
N ASP A 173 -1.57 -6.71 15.17
CA ASP A 173 -1.82 -5.70 16.22
C ASP A 173 -0.58 -4.85 16.57
N ASP A 174 0.46 -4.87 15.73
CA ASP A 174 1.76 -4.23 15.99
C ASP A 174 2.14 -3.12 15.00
N TYR A 175 1.38 -2.95 13.92
CA TYR A 175 1.56 -1.89 12.94
C TYR A 175 0.27 -1.14 12.62
N LEU A 176 0.43 0.09 12.10
CA LEU A 176 -0.68 0.94 11.69
C LEU A 176 -0.60 1.26 10.21
N ILE A 177 -1.53 0.73 9.42
CA ILE A 177 -1.68 1.09 8.01
C ILE A 177 -2.63 2.27 7.84
N ARG A 178 -2.21 3.26 7.06
CA ARG A 178 -2.96 4.51 6.84
C ARG A 178 -4.14 4.30 5.86
N PRO A 179 -5.27 5.03 6.02
CA PRO A 179 -6.45 4.85 5.17
C PRO A 179 -6.20 4.98 3.66
N GLU A 180 -5.39 5.96 3.25
CA GLU A 180 -5.03 6.21 1.86
C GLU A 180 -4.26 5.04 1.23
N ILE A 181 -3.49 4.29 2.02
CA ILE A 181 -2.77 3.10 1.55
C ILE A 181 -3.74 1.95 1.31
N ILE A 182 -4.73 1.76 2.19
CA ILE A 182 -5.77 0.75 2.01
C ILE A 182 -6.61 1.06 0.76
N ARG A 183 -6.94 2.33 0.53
CA ARG A 183 -7.56 2.78 -0.73
C ARG A 183 -6.67 2.47 -1.94
N ALA A 184 -5.36 2.74 -1.84
CA ALA A 184 -4.42 2.50 -2.92
C ALA A 184 -4.35 1.02 -3.30
N LEU A 185 -4.26 0.13 -2.30
CA LEU A 185 -4.33 -1.32 -2.48
C LEU A 185 -5.63 -1.72 -3.19
N ARG A 186 -6.79 -1.22 -2.73
CA ARG A 186 -8.08 -1.53 -3.36
C ARG A 186 -8.14 -1.08 -4.81
N ARG A 187 -7.67 0.13 -5.12
CA ARG A 187 -7.65 0.66 -6.48
C ARG A 187 -6.75 -0.16 -7.39
N ARG A 188 -5.55 -0.54 -6.93
CA ARG A 188 -4.66 -1.45 -7.65
C ARG A 188 -5.38 -2.76 -7.96
N MET A 189 -6.00 -3.37 -6.96
CA MET A 189 -6.75 -4.63 -7.13
C MET A 189 -7.86 -4.52 -8.18
N ALA A 190 -8.54 -3.37 -8.27
CA ALA A 190 -9.57 -3.13 -9.28
C ALA A 190 -9.01 -3.04 -10.71
N GLY A 191 -7.78 -2.53 -10.86
CA GLY A 191 -7.13 -2.30 -12.16
C GLY A 191 -6.38 -3.51 -12.71
N LEU A 192 -6.17 -4.56 -11.90
CA LEU A 192 -5.45 -5.74 -12.33
C LEU A 192 -6.36 -6.67 -13.17
N PRO A 193 -5.87 -7.18 -14.32
CA PRO A 193 -6.64 -8.09 -15.16
C PRO A 193 -6.82 -9.48 -14.51
N VAL A 194 -5.94 -9.83 -13.59
CA VAL A 194 -5.93 -11.08 -12.84
C VAL A 194 -5.82 -10.72 -11.37
N ALA A 195 -6.62 -11.38 -10.53
CA ALA A 195 -6.56 -11.20 -9.09
C ALA A 195 -5.15 -11.52 -8.57
N LYS A 196 -4.63 -10.70 -7.65
CA LYS A 196 -3.30 -10.87 -7.05
C LYS A 196 -3.35 -10.68 -5.54
N THR A 197 -2.29 -11.10 -4.87
CA THR A 197 -2.04 -10.69 -3.48
C THR A 197 -1.06 -9.53 -3.50
N ILE A 198 -1.34 -8.47 -2.73
CA ILE A 198 -0.43 -7.35 -2.52
C ILE A 198 -0.05 -7.30 -1.04
N HIS A 199 1.24 -7.35 -0.75
CA HIS A 199 1.80 -7.29 0.59
C HIS A 199 2.40 -5.91 0.84
N LEU A 200 2.03 -5.26 1.93
CA LEU A 200 2.75 -4.11 2.48
C LEU A 200 3.84 -4.65 3.39
N LEU A 201 5.07 -4.18 3.26
CA LEU A 201 6.18 -4.61 4.11
C LEU A 201 7.06 -3.42 4.51
N PRO A 202 7.55 -3.37 5.76
CA PRO A 202 8.59 -2.44 6.16
C PRO A 202 9.92 -2.84 5.50
N PRO A 203 10.93 -1.94 5.47
CA PRO A 203 12.15 -2.19 4.71
C PRO A 203 12.88 -3.50 5.01
N HIS A 204 12.90 -3.93 6.28
CA HIS A 204 13.60 -5.15 6.68
C HIS A 204 12.90 -6.43 6.22
N GLU A 205 11.57 -6.48 6.23
CA GLU A 205 10.81 -7.61 5.71
C GLU A 205 10.77 -7.62 4.19
N HIS A 206 10.68 -6.43 3.57
CA HIS A 206 10.81 -6.29 2.12
C HIS A 206 12.17 -6.82 1.65
N LEU A 207 13.27 -6.47 2.34
CA LEU A 207 14.60 -7.00 2.02
C LEU A 207 14.62 -8.53 2.11
N SER A 208 14.16 -9.10 3.24
CA SER A 208 14.13 -10.56 3.43
C SER A 208 13.33 -11.25 2.31
N SER A 209 12.22 -10.65 1.87
CA SER A 209 11.37 -11.20 0.80
C SER A 209 12.08 -11.18 -0.56
N GLN A 210 12.85 -10.13 -0.86
CA GLN A 210 13.65 -10.06 -2.09
C GLN A 210 14.81 -11.06 -2.06
N LEU A 211 15.49 -11.20 -0.93
CA LEU A 211 16.63 -12.11 -0.79
C LEU A 211 16.23 -13.60 -0.86
N ARG A 212 14.97 -13.93 -0.53
CA ARG A 212 14.38 -15.28 -0.58
C ARG A 212 13.80 -15.67 -1.93
N GLU A 213 13.77 -14.77 -2.90
CA GLU A 213 13.16 -15.08 -4.20
C GLU A 213 13.93 -16.21 -4.92
N VAL A 214 13.18 -17.21 -5.38
CA VAL A 214 13.72 -18.39 -6.06
C VAL A 214 12.95 -18.72 -7.33
N HIS A 215 13.69 -19.08 -8.38
CA HIS A 215 13.18 -19.49 -9.68
C HIS A 215 13.90 -20.75 -10.16
N SER A 216 13.20 -21.64 -10.87
CA SER A 216 13.86 -22.73 -11.59
C SER A 216 14.18 -22.35 -13.03
N ALA A 217 15.24 -22.94 -13.58
CA ALA A 217 15.66 -22.71 -14.97
C ALA A 217 14.57 -23.07 -16.00
N ASN A 218 13.68 -24.00 -15.67
CA ASN A 218 12.54 -24.39 -16.53
C ASN A 218 11.28 -23.53 -16.32
N GLY A 219 11.32 -22.55 -15.40
CA GLY A 219 10.23 -21.63 -15.06
C GLY A 219 9.06 -22.26 -14.31
N ALA A 220 9.15 -23.53 -13.89
CA ALA A 220 8.08 -24.23 -13.16
C ALA A 220 7.99 -23.77 -11.69
N LEU A 221 9.12 -23.42 -11.08
CA LEU A 221 9.22 -22.83 -9.75
C LEU A 221 9.49 -21.34 -9.89
N HIS A 222 8.69 -20.51 -9.21
CA HIS A 222 8.85 -19.05 -9.16
C HIS A 222 8.12 -18.50 -7.93
N THR A 223 8.80 -18.45 -6.79
CA THR A 223 8.16 -18.12 -5.51
C THR A 223 9.07 -17.28 -4.62
N SER A 224 8.47 -16.67 -3.60
CA SER A 224 9.20 -16.11 -2.47
C SER A 224 8.36 -16.18 -1.19
N PHE A 225 8.98 -15.77 -0.09
CA PHE A 225 8.32 -15.58 1.18
C PHE A 225 8.00 -14.10 1.41
N ALA A 226 6.75 -13.77 1.77
CA ALA A 226 6.35 -12.45 2.21
C ALA A 226 5.44 -12.57 3.44
N TRP A 227 5.67 -11.72 4.45
CA TRP A 227 4.82 -11.66 5.64
C TRP A 227 3.44 -11.09 5.32
N LEU A 228 2.45 -11.46 6.13
CA LEU A 228 1.07 -10.97 6.00
C LEU A 228 0.70 -9.96 7.11
N GLY A 229 1.48 -9.94 8.19
CA GLY A 229 1.14 -9.23 9.42
C GLY A 229 1.15 -7.71 9.29
N HIS A 230 2.03 -7.16 8.45
CA HIS A 230 2.13 -5.71 8.31
C HIS A 230 0.94 -5.08 7.56
N GLY A 231 0.28 -5.86 6.69
CA GLY A 231 -0.80 -5.38 5.85
C GLY A 231 -0.82 -6.17 4.55
N THR A 232 -1.90 -6.85 4.22
CA THR A 232 -2.00 -7.61 2.97
C THR A 232 -3.41 -7.58 2.44
N MET A 233 -3.56 -7.35 1.13
CA MET A 233 -4.84 -7.42 0.44
C MET A 233 -4.84 -8.57 -0.56
N PHE A 234 -5.86 -9.42 -0.50
CA PHE A 234 -6.03 -10.55 -1.41
C PHE A 234 -7.51 -10.89 -1.64
N PRO A 235 -7.83 -11.63 -2.72
CA PRO A 235 -9.19 -12.11 -2.99
C PRO A 235 -9.64 -13.11 -1.93
N ARG A 236 -10.92 -13.07 -1.56
CA ARG A 236 -11.52 -14.05 -0.63
C ARG A 236 -11.32 -15.48 -1.10
N SER A 237 -11.45 -15.72 -2.41
CA SER A 237 -11.24 -17.03 -3.01
C SER A 237 -9.85 -17.60 -2.74
N TYR A 238 -8.83 -16.75 -2.56
CA TYR A 238 -7.48 -17.22 -2.22
C TYR A 238 -7.42 -17.81 -0.82
N SER A 239 -8.20 -17.32 0.15
CA SER A 239 -8.31 -17.98 1.46
C SER A 239 -9.07 -19.30 1.37
N GLU A 240 -10.14 -19.36 0.59
CA GLU A 240 -10.93 -20.58 0.39
C GLU A 240 -10.06 -21.69 -0.24
N GLU A 241 -9.42 -21.38 -1.38
CA GLU A 241 -8.54 -22.31 -2.11
C GLU A 241 -7.31 -22.70 -1.27
N PHE A 242 -6.74 -21.75 -0.50
CA PHE A 242 -5.59 -22.05 0.36
C PHE A 242 -5.97 -22.99 1.50
N LEU A 243 -7.08 -22.75 2.20
CA LEU A 243 -7.56 -23.66 3.25
C LEU A 243 -7.89 -25.05 2.69
N GLU A 244 -8.49 -25.12 1.50
CA GLU A 244 -8.73 -26.38 0.79
C GLU A 244 -7.40 -27.11 0.47
N LEU A 245 -6.39 -26.38 0.00
CA LEU A 245 -5.05 -26.92 -0.25
C LEU A 245 -4.43 -27.49 1.02
N LEU A 246 -4.47 -26.76 2.15
CA LEU A 246 -3.90 -27.23 3.41
C LEU A 246 -4.57 -28.53 3.88
N HIS A 247 -5.90 -28.62 3.75
CA HIS A 247 -6.65 -29.84 4.04
C HIS A 247 -6.28 -30.98 3.08
N GLY A 248 -6.18 -30.72 1.78
CA GLY A 248 -5.78 -31.71 0.79
C GLY A 248 -4.38 -32.27 1.04
N LEU A 249 -3.45 -31.43 1.50
CA LEU A 249 -2.08 -31.82 1.88
C LEU A 249 -1.99 -32.48 3.26
N ASN A 250 -3.12 -32.70 3.94
CA ASN A 250 -3.20 -33.29 5.29
C ASN A 250 -2.32 -32.56 6.32
N PHE A 251 -2.37 -31.23 6.33
CA PHE A 251 -1.64 -30.43 7.33
C PHE A 251 -2.04 -30.81 8.75
N THR A 252 -1.06 -30.93 9.63
CA THR A 252 -1.28 -31.10 11.08
C THR A 252 -1.85 -29.81 11.69
N PHE A 253 -2.45 -29.90 12.88
CA PHE A 253 -2.94 -28.73 13.59
C PHE A 253 -1.84 -27.67 13.80
N GLU A 254 -0.61 -28.09 14.16
CA GLU A 254 0.54 -27.19 14.30
C GLU A 254 0.83 -26.43 13.00
N GLU A 255 0.92 -27.14 11.87
CA GLU A 255 1.17 -26.53 10.56
C GLU A 255 0.04 -25.58 10.15
N MET A 256 -1.23 -25.96 10.39
CA MET A 256 -2.40 -25.10 10.12
C MET A 256 -2.31 -23.77 10.89
N THR A 257 -1.92 -23.81 12.17
CA THR A 257 -1.81 -22.58 12.98
C THR A 257 -0.68 -21.65 12.53
N MET A 258 0.31 -22.17 11.80
CA MET A 258 1.43 -21.42 11.23
C MET A 258 1.21 -21.05 9.74
N ALA A 259 -0.06 -20.96 9.32
CA ALA A 259 -0.48 -20.74 7.93
C ALA A 259 0.24 -19.61 7.18
N ASP A 260 0.60 -18.50 7.84
CA ASP A 260 1.34 -17.40 7.22
C ASP A 260 2.68 -17.84 6.62
N ASN A 261 3.35 -18.83 7.22
CA ASN A 261 4.62 -19.36 6.70
C ASN A 261 4.48 -20.13 5.37
N TYR A 262 3.25 -20.47 4.98
CA TYR A 262 2.95 -21.29 3.83
C TYR A 262 2.28 -20.51 2.68
N PHE A 263 1.52 -19.46 3.00
CA PHE A 263 0.65 -18.77 2.05
C PHE A 263 1.40 -18.31 0.79
N SER A 264 2.36 -17.37 0.91
CA SER A 264 3.06 -16.83 -0.26
C SER A 264 3.91 -17.90 -0.96
N VAL A 265 4.54 -18.80 -0.19
CA VAL A 265 5.44 -19.84 -0.73
C VAL A 265 4.66 -20.81 -1.61
N LEU A 266 3.55 -21.36 -1.10
CA LEU A 266 2.75 -22.37 -1.80
C LEU A 266 2.02 -21.80 -3.01
N LYS A 267 1.77 -20.48 -3.09
CA LYS A 267 1.14 -19.87 -4.27
C LYS A 267 1.95 -20.11 -5.54
N ASN A 268 3.26 -20.31 -5.41
CA ASN A 268 4.20 -20.38 -6.53
C ASN A 268 4.08 -19.18 -7.45
N GLU A 269 4.04 -17.99 -6.86
CA GLU A 269 4.10 -16.71 -7.54
C GLU A 269 5.06 -15.83 -6.76
N VAL A 270 5.87 -15.01 -7.44
CA VAL A 270 6.66 -13.99 -6.75
C VAL A 270 5.68 -12.93 -6.23
N PRO A 271 5.58 -12.73 -4.89
CA PRO A 271 4.57 -11.85 -4.31
C PRO A 271 4.78 -10.39 -4.75
N GLU A 272 3.70 -9.68 -5.06
CA GLU A 272 3.75 -8.24 -5.24
C GLU A 272 3.91 -7.59 -3.86
N VAL A 273 5.11 -7.09 -3.58
CA VAL A 273 5.46 -6.41 -2.32
C VAL A 273 5.59 -4.91 -2.55
N TRP A 274 5.00 -4.12 -1.65
CA TRP A 274 5.10 -2.67 -1.62
C TRP A 274 5.77 -2.25 -0.32
N PHE A 275 6.70 -1.31 -0.37
CA PHE A 275 7.19 -0.65 0.83
C PHE A 275 6.05 0.13 1.49
N ASP A 276 5.94 -0.04 2.80
CA ASP A 276 5.14 0.78 3.69
C ASP A 276 6.05 1.60 4.63
N GLN A 277 5.46 2.60 5.26
CA GLN A 277 6.12 3.54 6.17
C GLN A 277 6.51 2.89 7.51
N GLY A 278 5.96 1.72 7.85
CA GLY A 278 6.44 0.93 8.99
C GLY A 278 6.03 1.53 10.34
N ILE A 279 4.81 2.04 10.47
CA ILE A 279 4.36 2.72 11.69
C ILE A 279 4.11 1.68 12.81
N GLU A 280 5.13 1.43 13.63
CA GLU A 280 5.05 0.51 14.76
C GLU A 280 4.20 1.05 15.92
N LEU A 281 3.26 0.23 16.41
CA LEU A 281 2.42 0.54 17.57
C LEU A 281 3.06 0.11 18.91
N GLY A 282 4.17 -0.64 18.86
CA GLY A 282 4.83 -1.21 20.04
C GLY A 282 3.93 -2.17 20.82
N GLY A 283 4.13 -2.25 22.15
CA GLY A 283 3.25 -3.02 23.05
C GLY A 283 3.67 -4.46 23.36
N GLY A 284 4.90 -4.87 23.01
CA GLY A 284 5.48 -6.15 23.40
C GLY A 284 6.36 -6.77 22.32
N GLN A 285 6.92 -7.95 22.60
CA GLN A 285 7.63 -8.75 21.60
C GLN A 285 6.62 -9.55 20.76
N PRO A 286 6.69 -9.49 19.41
CA PRO A 286 5.86 -10.31 18.54
C PRO A 286 6.07 -11.81 18.79
N PHE A 287 5.04 -12.63 18.56
CA PHE A 287 5.14 -14.10 18.70
C PHE A 287 6.23 -14.70 17.80
N THR A 288 6.47 -14.08 16.65
CA THR A 288 7.46 -14.46 15.63
C THR A 288 8.88 -13.99 15.94
N ALA A 289 9.07 -13.12 16.94
CA ALA A 289 10.36 -12.52 17.23
C ALA A 289 11.21 -13.38 18.20
N GLY A 290 12.53 -13.22 18.10
CA GLY A 290 13.51 -13.90 18.94
C GLY A 290 13.90 -15.29 18.43
N THR A 291 14.94 -15.87 19.02
CA THR A 291 15.58 -17.10 18.51
C THR A 291 14.61 -18.27 18.34
N GLU A 292 13.67 -18.46 19.26
CA GLU A 292 12.67 -19.52 19.15
C GLU A 292 11.68 -19.26 18.01
N GLY A 293 11.21 -18.01 17.87
CA GLY A 293 10.35 -17.58 16.77
C GLY A 293 11.01 -17.78 15.41
N ASP A 294 12.27 -17.34 15.28
CA ASP A 294 13.06 -17.50 14.07
C ASP A 294 13.23 -18.98 13.68
N LEU A 295 13.60 -19.84 14.63
CA LEU A 295 13.76 -21.28 14.40
C LEU A 295 12.43 -21.94 14.00
N ARG A 296 11.31 -21.54 14.61
CA ARG A 296 9.98 -22.03 14.26
C ARG A 296 9.61 -21.59 12.84
N ASN A 297 9.75 -20.31 12.51
CA ASN A 297 9.43 -19.77 11.19
C ASN A 297 10.28 -20.44 10.09
N ARG A 298 11.59 -20.58 10.31
CA ARG A 298 12.50 -21.28 9.36
C ARG A 298 12.07 -22.72 9.11
N ARG A 299 11.61 -23.43 10.15
CA ARG A 299 11.09 -24.80 10.03
C ARG A 299 9.85 -24.85 9.14
N HIS A 300 8.88 -23.97 9.36
CA HIS A 300 7.64 -23.95 8.58
C HIS A 300 7.85 -23.46 7.15
N ILE A 301 8.74 -22.48 6.91
CA ILE A 301 9.12 -22.06 5.55
C ILE A 301 9.80 -23.20 4.79
N THR A 302 10.73 -23.91 5.43
CA THR A 302 11.37 -25.10 4.84
C THR A 302 10.33 -26.16 4.49
N ARG A 303 9.34 -26.36 5.37
CA ARG A 303 8.26 -27.30 5.15
C ARG A 303 7.33 -26.88 4.01
N ALA A 304 7.02 -25.59 3.89
CA ALA A 304 6.25 -25.04 2.77
C ALA A 304 6.98 -25.28 1.44
N ALA A 305 8.30 -25.06 1.41
CA ALA A 305 9.13 -25.33 0.25
C ALA A 305 9.14 -26.83 -0.15
N GLN A 306 9.19 -27.73 0.83
CA GLN A 306 9.07 -29.18 0.58
C GLN A 306 7.72 -29.55 -0.05
N TYR A 307 6.62 -28.99 0.48
CA TYR A 307 5.29 -29.20 -0.10
C TYR A 307 5.22 -28.65 -1.53
N LEU A 308 5.77 -27.46 -1.77
CA LEU A 308 5.79 -26.87 -3.10
C LEU A 308 6.58 -27.73 -4.09
N ASP A 309 7.79 -28.17 -3.74
CA ASP A 309 8.60 -29.06 -4.59
C ASP A 309 7.85 -30.36 -4.92
N ALA A 310 7.18 -30.96 -3.93
CA ALA A 310 6.41 -32.18 -4.13
C ALA A 310 5.24 -31.99 -5.09
N VAL A 311 4.59 -30.82 -5.07
CA VAL A 311 3.48 -30.47 -5.98
C VAL A 311 4.01 -30.14 -7.38
N VAL A 312 5.02 -29.28 -7.49
CA VAL A 312 5.56 -28.81 -8.78
C VAL A 312 6.27 -29.92 -9.56
N ASN A 313 7.00 -30.81 -8.87
CA ASN A 313 7.74 -31.92 -9.49
C ASN A 313 6.92 -33.22 -9.58
N CYS A 314 5.61 -33.16 -9.37
CA CYS A 314 4.77 -34.37 -9.35
C CYS A 314 4.62 -34.97 -10.76
N GLU A 315 5.52 -35.89 -11.13
CA GLU A 315 5.42 -36.67 -12.37
C GLU A 315 4.51 -37.90 -12.23
N ALA A 316 4.24 -38.39 -11.01
CA ALA A 316 3.42 -39.59 -10.73
C ALA A 316 2.54 -39.48 -9.44
N PRO A 317 1.38 -40.18 -9.36
CA PRO A 317 0.35 -40.01 -8.31
C PRO A 317 0.76 -40.41 -6.87
N PRO A 318 0.10 -39.88 -5.83
CA PRO A 318 -1.05 -38.97 -5.89
C PRO A 318 -0.59 -37.52 -5.80
N CYS A 319 -0.31 -36.89 -6.95
CA CYS A 319 -0.63 -35.48 -7.11
C CYS A 319 -2.09 -35.33 -6.68
N LEU A 320 -2.40 -34.36 -5.82
CA LEU A 320 -3.72 -34.20 -5.20
C LEU A 320 -4.83 -34.53 -6.21
N PRO A 321 -5.62 -35.60 -5.98
CA PRO A 321 -6.64 -36.01 -6.93
C PRO A 321 -7.71 -34.92 -7.00
N SER A 322 -7.73 -34.17 -8.09
CA SER A 322 -8.83 -33.25 -8.36
C SER A 322 -10.08 -34.04 -8.73
N ALA A 323 -11.20 -33.74 -8.08
CA ALA A 323 -12.49 -34.41 -8.29
C ALA A 323 -12.99 -34.31 -9.75
N SER A 324 -12.46 -33.38 -10.55
CA SER A 324 -12.84 -33.13 -11.94
C SER A 324 -11.99 -33.86 -12.99
N GLY A 325 -10.96 -34.62 -12.59
CA GLY A 325 -10.02 -35.25 -13.53
C GLY A 325 -9.05 -34.27 -14.20
N GLU A 326 -9.18 -32.96 -13.97
CA GLU A 326 -8.17 -31.96 -14.33
C GLU A 326 -7.11 -31.87 -13.22
N ARG A 327 -5.82 -32.03 -13.55
CA ARG A 327 -4.68 -31.86 -12.62
C ARG A 327 -4.48 -30.38 -12.23
N ARG A 328 -5.48 -29.73 -11.64
CA ARG A 328 -5.33 -28.40 -11.02
C ARG A 328 -5.31 -28.58 -9.52
N VAL A 329 -4.19 -28.20 -8.91
CA VAL A 329 -4.08 -28.06 -7.47
C VAL A 329 -4.65 -26.68 -7.13
N PRO A 330 -5.68 -26.56 -6.28
CA PRO A 330 -6.24 -25.28 -5.88
C PRO A 330 -5.13 -24.35 -5.37
N TYR A 331 -5.29 -23.03 -5.55
CA TYR A 331 -4.36 -21.99 -5.11
C TYR A 331 -3.00 -21.94 -5.81
N ILE A 332 -2.31 -23.07 -6.05
CA ILE A 332 -0.93 -23.11 -6.58
C ILE A 332 -0.89 -22.77 -8.08
N ASN A 333 -0.07 -21.79 -8.45
CA ASN A 333 0.21 -21.49 -9.85
C ASN A 333 1.21 -22.49 -10.44
N THR A 334 0.78 -23.32 -11.38
CA THR A 334 1.63 -24.30 -12.07
C THR A 334 2.03 -23.87 -13.48
N ALA A 335 1.65 -22.65 -13.91
CA ALA A 335 1.98 -22.14 -15.23
C ALA A 335 3.48 -21.82 -15.32
N SER A 336 4.17 -22.41 -16.30
CA SER A 336 5.60 -22.19 -16.49
C SER A 336 5.88 -20.79 -17.03
N LEU A 337 6.69 -20.01 -16.31
CA LEU A 337 7.08 -18.64 -16.68
C LEU A 337 8.35 -18.57 -17.54
N ARG A 338 8.51 -19.45 -18.55
CA ARG A 338 9.73 -19.55 -19.37
C ARG A 338 10.19 -18.25 -20.04
N ASN A 339 9.33 -17.24 -20.16
CA ASN A 339 9.60 -15.96 -20.80
C ASN A 339 9.11 -14.74 -19.99
N ALA A 340 8.82 -14.89 -18.69
CA ALA A 340 8.48 -13.72 -17.89
C ALA A 340 9.75 -12.90 -17.67
N SER A 341 9.98 -11.89 -18.52
CA SER A 341 10.93 -10.83 -18.21
C SER A 341 10.42 -10.15 -16.94
N SER A 342 10.98 -10.46 -15.78
CA SER A 342 10.70 -9.71 -14.56
C SER A 342 11.21 -8.30 -14.80
N THR A 343 10.29 -7.38 -15.09
CA THR A 343 10.59 -5.97 -14.89
C THR A 343 10.71 -5.81 -13.39
N ASN A 344 11.94 -5.60 -12.91
CA ASN A 344 12.23 -5.37 -11.49
C ASN A 344 11.67 -4.01 -11.07
N ILE A 345 10.34 -3.93 -10.97
CA ILE A 345 9.62 -2.73 -10.54
C ILE A 345 9.46 -2.81 -9.04
N VAL A 346 10.12 -1.88 -8.36
CA VAL A 346 10.00 -1.65 -6.93
C VAL A 346 8.85 -0.70 -6.68
N ARG A 347 8.13 -0.91 -5.59
CA ARG A 347 6.90 -0.19 -5.27
C ARG A 347 6.91 0.38 -3.87
N ALA A 348 6.38 1.57 -3.68
CA ALA A 348 6.13 2.16 -2.37
C ALA A 348 4.76 2.84 -2.34
N ALA A 349 3.98 2.58 -1.29
CA ALA A 349 2.73 3.28 -1.09
C ALA A 349 3.00 4.73 -0.68
N CYS A 350 2.26 5.68 -1.23
CA CYS A 350 2.42 7.09 -0.87
C CYS A 350 1.81 7.39 0.50
N ALA A 351 2.53 8.15 1.34
CA ALA A 351 1.95 8.73 2.54
C ALA A 351 1.05 9.93 2.16
N GLY A 352 -0.04 10.12 2.92
CA GLY A 352 -0.88 11.32 2.83
C GLY A 352 -1.81 11.38 1.62
N VAL A 353 -1.57 10.59 0.58
CA VAL A 353 -2.35 10.59 -0.67
C VAL A 353 -2.52 9.17 -1.21
N THR A 354 -3.62 8.90 -1.91
CA THR A 354 -3.82 7.62 -2.61
C THR A 354 -2.95 7.58 -3.87
N CYS A 355 -1.70 7.14 -3.76
CA CYS A 355 -0.86 6.83 -4.92
C CYS A 355 0.11 5.68 -4.68
N LEU A 356 0.73 5.23 -5.77
CA LEU A 356 1.77 4.21 -5.79
C LEU A 356 2.99 4.77 -6.52
N LEU A 357 4.13 4.80 -5.84
CA LEU A 357 5.42 5.06 -6.45
C LEU A 357 5.97 3.75 -7.03
N GLU A 358 6.29 3.75 -8.33
CA GLU A 358 6.93 2.66 -9.05
C GLU A 358 8.28 3.13 -9.64
N THR A 359 9.30 2.27 -9.59
CA THR A 359 10.59 2.52 -10.23
C THR A 359 11.26 1.22 -10.69
N ASN A 360 12.03 1.28 -11.78
CA ASN A 360 12.94 0.20 -12.19
C ASN A 360 14.38 0.39 -11.70
N ILE A 361 14.65 1.45 -10.90
CA ILE A 361 15.95 1.67 -10.29
C ILE A 361 16.24 0.49 -9.37
N ARG A 362 17.39 -0.14 -9.56
CA ARG A 362 17.78 -1.30 -8.77
C ARG A 362 18.06 -0.88 -7.35
N ILE A 363 17.31 -1.44 -6.40
CA ILE A 363 17.50 -1.22 -4.97
C ILE A 363 18.43 -2.27 -4.32
N LEU A 364 18.68 -3.37 -5.03
CA LEU A 364 19.63 -4.42 -4.65
C LEU A 364 20.75 -4.54 -5.69
N LEU A 365 21.93 -4.95 -5.23
CA LEU A 365 23.08 -5.19 -6.08
C LEU A 365 22.81 -6.34 -7.07
N PRO A 366 23.31 -6.28 -8.32
CA PRO A 366 23.02 -7.25 -9.39
C PRO A 366 23.45 -8.70 -9.14
N GLN A 367 24.20 -8.96 -8.06
CA GLN A 367 24.93 -10.21 -7.84
C GLN A 367 24.09 -11.29 -7.16
N THR A 368 22.80 -11.03 -6.89
CA THR A 368 21.92 -11.98 -6.21
C THR A 368 21.60 -13.20 -7.07
N ALA A 369 21.69 -14.38 -6.45
CA ALA A 369 21.47 -15.66 -7.12
C ALA A 369 20.04 -16.14 -6.83
N HIS A 370 19.16 -16.09 -7.83
CA HIS A 370 17.77 -16.51 -7.68
C HIS A 370 17.45 -17.82 -8.41
N ILE A 371 18.33 -18.32 -9.28
CA ILE A 371 18.11 -19.57 -10.02
C ILE A 371 18.52 -20.77 -9.16
N VAL A 372 17.57 -21.68 -8.91
CA VAL A 372 17.74 -22.89 -8.09
C VAL A 372 16.96 -24.08 -8.67
N ASP A 373 17.33 -25.29 -8.25
CA ASP A 373 16.63 -26.52 -8.67
C ASP A 373 15.42 -26.87 -7.78
N SER A 374 15.33 -26.27 -6.59
CA SER A 374 14.34 -26.62 -5.56
C SER A 374 14.00 -25.43 -4.69
N ALA A 375 12.73 -25.33 -4.28
CA ALA A 375 12.25 -24.30 -3.35
C ALA A 375 12.93 -24.39 -1.99
N GLN A 376 13.40 -25.58 -1.58
CA GLN A 376 14.07 -25.77 -0.29
C GLN A 376 15.38 -24.99 -0.18
N ALA A 377 15.95 -24.56 -1.31
CA ALA A 377 17.12 -23.69 -1.32
C ALA A 377 16.83 -22.26 -0.82
N MET A 378 15.56 -21.85 -0.70
CA MET A 378 15.13 -20.48 -0.37
C MET A 378 15.89 -19.83 0.79
N LEU A 379 16.01 -20.52 1.94
CA LEU A 379 16.70 -19.96 3.11
C LEU A 379 18.22 -19.89 2.92
N SER A 380 18.82 -20.85 2.22
CA SER A 380 20.24 -20.81 1.89
C SER A 380 20.57 -19.74 0.83
N VAL A 381 19.61 -19.45 -0.06
CA VAL A 381 19.69 -18.35 -1.03
C VAL A 381 19.63 -17.01 -0.32
N GLU A 382 18.73 -16.85 0.66
CA GLU A 382 18.70 -15.65 1.50
C GLU A 382 20.05 -15.42 2.19
N GLU A 383 20.61 -16.44 2.85
CA GLU A 383 21.90 -16.34 3.54
C GLU A 383 23.02 -15.95 2.58
N ARG A 384 23.13 -16.62 1.42
CA ARG A 384 24.12 -16.28 0.40
C ARG A 384 23.94 -14.86 -0.15
N ASN A 385 22.70 -14.46 -0.44
CA ASN A 385 22.40 -13.13 -0.96
C ASN A 385 22.69 -12.06 0.10
N ALA A 386 22.40 -12.32 1.37
CA ALA A 386 22.74 -11.45 2.50
C ALA A 386 24.26 -11.30 2.68
N GLU A 387 25.03 -12.38 2.52
CA GLU A 387 26.50 -12.33 2.54
C GLU A 387 27.05 -11.50 1.38
N MET A 388 26.46 -11.64 0.17
CA MET A 388 26.90 -10.91 -1.02
C MET A 388 26.64 -9.41 -0.94
N ILE A 389 25.51 -8.97 -0.36
CA ILE A 389 25.25 -7.53 -0.15
C ILE A 389 26.08 -6.95 0.99
N GLY A 390 26.51 -7.79 1.95
CA GLY A 390 27.27 -7.36 3.11
C GLY A 390 26.48 -6.51 4.10
N VAL A 391 27.14 -6.14 5.20
CA VAL A 391 26.55 -5.31 6.26
C VAL A 391 26.17 -3.93 5.74
N ASP A 392 27.09 -3.28 5.02
CA ASP A 392 26.90 -1.92 4.49
C ASP A 392 25.76 -1.88 3.47
N GLY A 393 25.65 -2.86 2.58
CA GLY A 393 24.56 -2.94 1.61
C GLY A 393 23.21 -3.18 2.27
N LYS A 394 23.17 -3.99 3.34
CA LYS A 394 21.97 -4.17 4.16
C LYS A 394 21.59 -2.87 4.88
N GLU A 395 22.54 -2.20 5.52
CA GLU A 395 22.29 -0.93 6.21
C GLU A 395 21.77 0.12 5.23
N HIS A 396 22.42 0.30 4.08
CA HIS A 396 21.98 1.19 3.01
C HIS A 396 20.55 0.91 2.56
N TYR A 397 20.20 -0.36 2.36
CA TYR A 397 18.85 -0.75 1.96
C TYR A 397 17.79 -0.32 3.00
N LEU A 398 18.10 -0.49 4.28
CA LEU A 398 17.18 -0.18 5.37
C LEU A 398 17.07 1.33 5.61
N SER A 399 18.18 2.06 5.54
CA SER A 399 18.24 3.50 5.81
C SER A 399 17.78 4.36 4.63
N HIS A 400 17.76 3.80 3.42
CA HIS A 400 17.49 4.52 2.17
C HIS A 400 16.43 3.84 1.30
N ALA A 401 15.44 3.19 1.92
CA ALA A 401 14.36 2.50 1.25
C ALA A 401 13.49 3.42 0.37
N LEU A 402 12.83 2.86 -0.65
CA LEU A 402 12.01 3.64 -1.59
C LEU A 402 10.83 4.36 -0.91
N SER A 403 10.28 3.81 0.18
CA SER A 403 9.20 4.47 0.93
C SER A 403 9.61 5.83 1.49
N LEU A 404 10.90 6.08 1.70
CA LEU A 404 11.41 7.37 2.17
C LEU A 404 11.30 8.48 1.14
N ALA A 405 11.07 8.16 -0.15
CA ALA A 405 10.77 9.17 -1.17
C ALA A 405 9.30 9.66 -1.11
N VAL A 406 8.44 9.03 -0.31
CA VAL A 406 7.00 9.30 -0.25
C VAL A 406 6.45 9.17 1.17
N ASP A 407 7.27 9.39 2.20
CA ASP A 407 6.87 9.32 3.61
C ASP A 407 6.43 10.69 4.18
N GLY A 408 6.67 11.78 3.43
CA GLY A 408 6.36 13.15 3.82
C GLY A 408 7.36 13.78 4.78
N ARG A 409 8.54 13.18 5.00
CA ARG A 409 9.57 13.68 5.91
C ARG A 409 10.71 14.29 5.10
N PRO A 410 10.95 15.61 5.18
CA PRO A 410 11.94 16.27 4.32
C PRO A 410 13.40 15.81 4.54
N LEU A 411 13.71 15.18 5.68
CA LEU A 411 15.08 14.79 6.03
C LEU A 411 15.36 13.28 5.84
N SER A 412 14.34 12.48 5.52
CA SER A 412 14.56 11.11 5.03
C SER A 412 14.80 11.19 3.52
N SER A 413 15.41 10.13 2.96
CA SER A 413 15.56 10.03 1.51
C SER A 413 15.74 8.59 1.05
N PHE A 414 15.15 8.30 -0.11
CA PHE A 414 15.57 7.18 -0.92
C PHE A 414 16.93 7.49 -1.55
N ILE A 415 17.87 6.55 -1.48
CA ILE A 415 19.18 6.64 -2.13
C ILE A 415 19.45 5.37 -2.93
N SER A 416 19.67 5.48 -4.24
CA SER A 416 20.01 4.32 -5.05
C SER A 416 21.41 3.79 -4.71
N PRO A 417 21.63 2.46 -4.73
CA PRO A 417 22.95 1.89 -4.47
C PRO A 417 23.95 2.20 -5.59
N ASP A 418 23.48 2.26 -6.84
CA ASP A 418 24.29 2.55 -8.03
C ASP A 418 23.96 3.93 -8.60
N ASP A 419 24.86 4.43 -9.45
CA ASP A 419 24.64 5.62 -10.29
C ASP A 419 23.48 5.43 -11.26
N ALA A 420 22.84 6.55 -11.61
CA ALA A 420 21.66 6.62 -12.45
C ALA A 420 21.96 6.19 -13.90
N ARG A 421 21.09 5.33 -14.45
CA ARG A 421 21.28 4.72 -15.78
C ARG A 421 20.19 5.13 -16.75
N THR A 422 20.55 5.25 -18.02
CA THR A 422 19.57 5.45 -19.10
C THR A 422 18.44 4.43 -18.99
N GLY A 423 17.20 4.90 -19.00
CA GLY A 423 16.02 4.08 -18.86
C GLY A 423 15.49 3.96 -17.44
N ASP A 424 16.21 4.47 -16.43
CA ASP A 424 15.68 4.62 -15.08
C ASP A 424 14.43 5.52 -15.10
N PHE A 425 13.46 5.20 -14.25
CA PHE A 425 12.29 6.06 -14.06
C PHE A 425 11.84 6.16 -12.62
N ILE A 426 11.24 7.30 -12.30
CA ILE A 426 10.41 7.52 -11.11
C ILE A 426 9.00 7.78 -11.62
N HIS A 427 8.06 6.91 -11.26
CA HIS A 427 6.69 6.93 -11.78
C HIS A 427 5.70 6.95 -10.61
N LEU A 428 4.79 7.91 -10.61
CA LEU A 428 3.62 7.92 -9.72
C LEU A 428 2.38 7.45 -10.50
N ASP A 429 1.81 6.33 -10.06
CA ASP A 429 0.45 5.92 -10.41
C ASP A 429 -0.51 6.56 -9.41
N LEU A 430 -1.35 7.47 -9.90
CA LEU A 430 -2.34 8.18 -9.11
C LEU A 430 -3.56 7.30 -8.81
N LEU A 431 -3.62 6.09 -9.38
CA LEU A 431 -4.62 5.03 -9.19
C LEU A 431 -6.06 5.38 -9.61
N ASP A 432 -6.37 6.67 -9.70
CA ASP A 432 -7.56 7.26 -10.26
C ASP A 432 -7.15 8.33 -11.27
N ALA A 433 -7.92 8.42 -12.36
CA ALA A 433 -7.72 9.48 -13.33
C ALA A 433 -8.05 10.84 -12.70
N LEU A 434 -7.16 11.80 -12.92
CA LEU A 434 -7.36 13.20 -12.57
C LEU A 434 -8.59 13.77 -13.27
N THR A 435 -9.18 14.79 -12.66
CA THR A 435 -10.42 15.39 -13.16
C THR A 435 -10.16 16.17 -14.46
N PRO A 436 -11.11 16.23 -15.41
CA PRO A 436 -10.95 17.01 -16.64
C PRO A 436 -10.70 18.51 -16.40
N GLU A 437 -11.08 19.01 -15.22
CA GLU A 437 -10.87 20.39 -14.77
C GLU A 437 -9.40 20.67 -14.41
N THR A 438 -8.56 19.64 -14.30
CA THR A 438 -7.11 19.81 -14.10
C THR A 438 -6.51 20.50 -15.33
N SER A 439 -6.00 21.71 -15.14
CA SER A 439 -5.51 22.58 -16.23
C SER A 439 -3.98 22.62 -16.31
N ALA A 440 -3.30 22.48 -15.18
CA ALA A 440 -1.84 22.36 -15.09
C ALA A 440 -1.47 21.22 -14.16
N LEU A 441 -0.37 20.54 -14.48
CA LEU A 441 0.12 19.38 -13.73
C LEU A 441 1.65 19.41 -13.69
N GLU A 442 2.21 19.28 -12.49
CA GLU A 442 3.64 19.28 -12.23
C GLU A 442 4.01 18.04 -11.42
N MET A 443 5.07 17.35 -11.84
CA MET A 443 5.75 16.35 -11.03
C MET A 443 6.88 17.03 -10.28
N VAL A 444 6.85 16.97 -8.97
CA VAL A 444 7.74 17.72 -8.08
C VAL A 444 8.64 16.75 -7.31
N PHE A 445 9.89 17.14 -7.17
CA PHE A 445 10.97 16.42 -6.53
C PHE A 445 11.64 17.33 -5.51
N PHE A 446 11.79 16.83 -4.28
CA PHE A 446 12.62 17.45 -3.26
C PHE A 446 13.92 16.65 -3.15
N VAL A 447 15.04 17.28 -3.52
CA VAL A 447 16.26 16.58 -3.93
C VAL A 447 17.54 17.34 -3.58
N ASP A 448 18.66 16.63 -3.65
CA ASP A 448 20.00 17.20 -3.59
C ASP A 448 20.51 17.66 -4.98
N ALA A 449 21.70 18.28 -4.99
CA ALA A 449 22.34 18.76 -6.21
C ALA A 449 22.78 17.64 -7.17
N GLY A 450 23.01 16.42 -6.67
CA GLY A 450 23.33 15.26 -7.50
C GLY A 450 22.12 14.82 -8.32
N THR A 451 20.97 14.70 -7.65
CA THR A 451 19.72 14.28 -8.28
C THR A 451 19.13 15.36 -9.17
N GLU A 452 19.36 16.64 -8.88
CA GLU A 452 19.07 17.71 -9.84
C GLU A 452 19.74 17.45 -11.19
N GLN A 453 21.04 17.08 -11.21
CA GLN A 453 21.76 16.80 -12.46
C GLN A 453 21.15 15.60 -13.20
N ILE A 454 20.65 14.60 -12.47
CA ILE A 454 19.91 13.48 -13.06
C ILE A 454 18.61 13.98 -13.70
N LEU A 455 17.83 14.78 -12.98
CA LEU A 455 16.55 15.30 -13.44
C LEU A 455 16.68 16.22 -14.67
N GLN A 456 17.81 16.94 -14.82
CA GLN A 456 18.10 17.72 -16.03
C GLN A 456 18.18 16.87 -17.31
N HIS A 457 18.43 15.56 -17.16
CA HIS A 457 18.44 14.58 -18.25
C HIS A 457 17.16 13.73 -18.32
N CYS A 458 16.15 14.04 -17.52
CA CYS A 458 14.87 13.36 -17.55
C CYS A 458 13.89 14.01 -18.53
N SER A 459 13.09 13.16 -19.19
CA SER A 459 11.84 13.59 -19.82
C SER A 459 10.69 13.41 -18.84
N PHE A 460 9.86 14.45 -18.68
CA PHE A 460 8.65 14.41 -17.88
C PHE A 460 7.47 14.00 -18.75
N GLN A 461 6.77 12.94 -18.35
CA GLN A 461 5.75 12.30 -19.17
C GLN A 461 4.49 12.03 -18.36
N SER A 462 3.33 12.01 -19.03
CA SER A 462 2.06 11.57 -18.47
C SER A 462 1.40 10.51 -19.34
N SER A 463 0.53 9.69 -18.73
CA SER A 463 -0.24 8.66 -19.41
C SER A 463 -1.61 8.48 -18.77
N VAL A 464 -2.59 8.08 -19.59
CA VAL A 464 -3.93 7.67 -19.14
C VAL A 464 -4.00 6.19 -18.79
N ASN A 465 -3.03 5.37 -19.21
CA ASN A 465 -3.09 3.91 -19.09
C ASN A 465 -1.75 3.23 -18.77
N GLY A 466 -0.68 4.00 -18.58
CA GLY A 466 0.66 3.49 -18.30
C GLY A 466 1.37 2.88 -19.52
N ILE A 467 0.71 2.82 -20.69
CA ILE A 467 1.24 2.22 -21.92
C ILE A 467 1.67 3.31 -22.89
N HIS A 468 0.79 4.28 -23.16
CA HIS A 468 1.07 5.37 -24.09
C HIS A 468 1.43 6.63 -23.32
N TRP A 469 2.65 7.10 -23.51
CA TRP A 469 3.22 8.22 -22.77
C TRP A 469 3.33 9.46 -23.64
N VAL A 470 2.90 10.61 -23.12
CA VAL A 470 3.04 11.91 -23.76
C VAL A 470 4.07 12.72 -22.99
N GLN A 471 5.08 13.21 -23.70
CA GLN A 471 6.16 14.00 -23.12
C GLN A 471 5.81 15.50 -23.09
N SER A 472 6.23 16.16 -22.02
CA SER A 472 6.24 17.62 -21.92
C SER A 472 7.43 18.23 -22.67
N GLY A 473 7.20 19.37 -23.31
CA GLY A 473 8.25 20.17 -23.93
C GLY A 473 8.89 21.21 -22.99
N GLN A 474 8.46 21.29 -21.73
CA GLN A 474 8.99 22.27 -20.79
C GLN A 474 10.25 21.75 -20.08
N GLU A 475 11.19 22.67 -19.83
CA GLU A 475 12.42 22.40 -19.09
C GLU A 475 12.15 22.27 -17.59
N LEU A 476 13.01 21.50 -16.92
CA LEU A 476 13.05 21.38 -15.46
C LEU A 476 13.31 22.75 -14.82
N ARG A 477 12.62 23.05 -13.72
CA ARG A 477 12.90 24.21 -12.88
C ARG A 477 13.28 23.75 -11.48
N CYS A 478 14.35 24.31 -10.91
CA CYS A 478 14.80 24.01 -9.56
C CYS A 478 14.97 25.30 -8.77
N LEU A 479 14.47 25.30 -7.53
CA LEU A 479 14.51 26.44 -6.62
C LEU A 479 15.09 26.00 -5.27
N ASP A 480 15.87 26.88 -4.66
CA ASP A 480 16.49 26.62 -3.36
C ASP A 480 15.44 26.65 -2.27
N THR A 481 15.55 25.71 -1.32
CA THR A 481 14.69 25.67 -0.14
C THR A 481 15.44 26.18 1.10
N SER A 482 14.74 26.26 2.22
CA SER A 482 15.34 26.54 3.54
C SER A 482 15.96 25.32 4.22
N PHE A 483 15.86 24.13 3.63
CA PHE A 483 16.30 22.89 4.24
C PHE A 483 17.76 22.63 3.87
N GLU A 484 18.56 22.29 4.88
CA GLU A 484 19.96 21.93 4.76
C GLU A 484 20.17 20.51 5.30
N GLN A 485 20.88 19.70 4.54
CA GLN A 485 21.32 18.37 4.97
C GLN A 485 22.78 18.17 4.55
N ASP A 486 23.62 17.73 5.48
CA ASP A 486 25.05 17.54 5.26
C ASP A 486 25.77 18.77 4.67
N HIS A 487 25.40 19.97 5.12
CA HIS A 487 25.92 21.25 4.59
C HIS A 487 25.54 21.59 3.15
N HIS A 488 24.54 20.90 2.60
CA HIS A 488 24.00 21.15 1.28
C HIS A 488 22.54 21.61 1.38
N ILE A 489 22.22 22.70 0.67
CA ILE A 489 20.86 23.18 0.53
C ILE A 489 20.10 22.23 -0.39
N LEU A 490 18.97 21.71 0.10
CA LEU A 490 18.05 20.90 -0.70
C LEU A 490 17.24 21.79 -1.63
N ARG A 491 16.86 21.26 -2.78
CA ARG A 491 16.16 22.00 -3.83
C ARG A 491 14.81 21.37 -4.15
N GLU A 492 13.83 22.21 -4.44
CA GLU A 492 12.57 21.77 -5.02
C GLU A 492 12.67 21.90 -6.55
N CYS A 493 12.73 20.76 -7.22
CA CYS A 493 12.77 20.64 -8.67
C CYS A 493 11.42 20.16 -9.20
N TYR A 494 10.91 20.77 -10.27
CA TYR A 494 9.65 20.35 -10.86
C TYR A 494 9.67 20.43 -12.38
N GLY A 495 9.00 19.46 -12.99
CA GLY A 495 8.76 19.40 -14.43
C GLY A 495 7.26 19.36 -14.71
N SER A 496 6.79 20.24 -15.59
CA SER A 496 5.41 20.20 -16.07
C SER A 496 5.17 18.91 -16.84
N VAL A 497 4.00 18.31 -16.67
CA VAL A 497 3.54 17.14 -17.44
C VAL A 497 2.22 17.49 -18.15
N PRO A 498 1.93 16.92 -19.33
CA PRO A 498 0.68 17.19 -20.02
C PRO A 498 -0.53 16.80 -19.16
N ALA A 499 -1.38 17.76 -18.78
CA ALA A 499 -2.57 17.53 -17.96
C ALA A 499 -3.75 16.93 -18.76
N ARG A 500 -3.73 17.03 -20.09
CA ARG A 500 -4.76 16.49 -20.99
C ARG A 500 -4.11 15.71 -22.12
N ILE A 501 -4.54 14.46 -22.29
CA ILE A 501 -4.05 13.56 -23.34
C ILE A 501 -5.26 13.17 -24.21
N GLY A 502 -5.44 13.89 -25.32
CA GLY A 502 -6.55 13.65 -26.25
C GLY A 502 -7.94 13.99 -25.68
N THR A 503 -8.98 13.35 -26.21
CA THR A 503 -10.39 13.71 -25.98
C THR A 503 -11.11 12.84 -24.93
N GLY A 504 -10.45 11.84 -24.32
CA GLY A 504 -11.17 10.74 -23.68
C GLY A 504 -10.91 10.42 -22.21
N GLY A 505 -9.86 10.95 -21.57
CA GLY A 505 -9.54 10.56 -20.18
C GLY A 505 -8.59 11.50 -19.46
N GLY A 506 -8.71 11.54 -18.13
CA GLY A 506 -7.78 12.23 -17.25
C GLY A 506 -6.45 11.50 -17.13
N VAL A 507 -5.40 12.23 -16.76
CA VAL A 507 -4.08 11.65 -16.48
C VAL A 507 -4.17 10.77 -15.23
N GLN A 508 -3.62 9.56 -15.31
CA GLN A 508 -3.51 8.64 -14.16
C GLN A 508 -2.05 8.39 -13.78
N HIS A 509 -1.15 8.41 -14.76
CA HIS A 509 0.26 8.11 -14.54
C HIS A 509 1.12 9.30 -14.89
N VAL A 510 2.11 9.61 -14.07
CA VAL A 510 3.14 10.61 -14.37
C VAL A 510 4.52 10.04 -14.06
N ARG A 511 5.52 10.34 -14.88
CA ARG A 511 6.88 9.87 -14.61
C ARG A 511 7.95 10.85 -15.06
N ALA A 512 9.08 10.80 -14.36
CA ALA A 512 10.38 11.25 -14.85
C ALA A 512 11.11 10.04 -15.41
N PHE A 513 11.52 10.10 -16.68
CA PHE A 513 12.22 9.01 -17.37
C PHE A 513 13.60 9.50 -17.84
N LEU A 514 14.66 8.85 -17.36
CA LEU A 514 16.04 9.27 -17.60
C LEU A 514 16.52 8.90 -19.00
N GLN A 515 16.85 9.90 -19.79
CA GLN A 515 17.26 9.72 -21.20
C GLN A 515 18.75 9.39 -21.34
N ARG A 516 19.56 9.68 -20.33
CA ARG A 516 21.01 9.51 -20.35
C ARG A 516 21.54 9.16 -18.96
N SER A 517 22.44 8.17 -18.85
CA SER A 517 23.14 7.87 -17.60
C SER A 517 23.91 9.06 -17.06
N VAL A 518 23.98 9.16 -15.74
CA VAL A 518 24.67 10.21 -14.99
C VAL A 518 25.45 9.56 -13.85
N ASP A 519 26.71 9.93 -13.66
CA ASP A 519 27.60 9.39 -12.63
C ASP A 519 27.27 9.99 -11.24
N LYS A 520 26.00 9.83 -10.84
CA LYS A 520 25.39 10.26 -9.58
C LYS A 520 24.32 9.25 -9.19
N GLN A 521 24.22 8.94 -7.90
CA GLN A 521 23.11 8.19 -7.33
C GLN A 521 21.84 9.06 -7.29
N TRP A 522 20.68 8.42 -7.42
CA TRP A 522 19.41 9.04 -7.07
C TRP A 522 19.35 9.25 -5.57
N ARG A 523 19.03 10.48 -5.13
CA ARG A 523 18.74 10.86 -3.74
C ARG A 523 17.46 11.70 -3.71
N ILE A 524 16.35 11.06 -3.37
CA ILE A 524 15.01 11.65 -3.41
C ILE A 524 14.47 11.74 -1.99
N HIS A 525 14.30 12.96 -1.49
CA HIS A 525 13.72 13.23 -0.17
C HIS A 525 12.20 13.20 -0.22
N GLU A 526 11.61 13.73 -1.30
CA GLU A 526 10.19 13.52 -1.56
C GLU A 526 9.88 13.63 -3.05
N VAL A 527 8.87 12.90 -3.51
CA VAL A 527 8.28 13.04 -4.84
C VAL A 527 6.77 13.08 -4.77
N TRP A 528 6.14 14.04 -5.45
CA TRP A 528 4.68 14.19 -5.47
C TRP A 528 4.19 14.87 -6.75
N VAL A 529 2.87 14.99 -6.86
CA VAL A 529 2.21 15.68 -7.96
C VAL A 529 1.39 16.84 -7.41
N ARG A 530 1.45 17.98 -8.08
CA ARG A 530 0.58 19.13 -7.82
C ARG A 530 0.02 19.69 -9.12
N GLY A 531 -1.08 20.40 -9.01
CA GLY A 531 -1.69 21.03 -10.17
C GLY A 531 -2.79 22.01 -9.79
N THR A 532 -3.35 22.66 -10.82
CA THR A 532 -4.44 23.62 -10.68
C THR A 532 -5.70 23.09 -11.31
N THR A 533 -6.84 23.29 -10.64
CA THR A 533 -8.16 23.07 -11.21
C THR A 533 -8.70 24.38 -11.77
N SER A 534 -9.16 24.38 -13.02
CA SER A 534 -9.93 25.48 -13.56
C SER A 534 -11.31 25.47 -12.91
N VAL A 535 -11.57 26.44 -12.01
CA VAL A 535 -12.89 26.65 -11.39
C VAL A 535 -13.93 27.05 -12.44
#